data_AF-A0AAU9VPX5-F1
#
_entry.id   AF-A0AAU9VPX5-F1
#
_cell.length_a   1.000
_cell.length_b   1.000
_cell.length_c   1.000
_cell.angle_alpha   90.00
_cell.angle_beta   90.00
_cell.angle_gamma   90.00
#
_symmetry.space_group_name_H-M   'P 1'
#
loop_
_entity.id
_entity.type
_entity.pdbx_description
1 polymer ?
#
loop_
_entity_poly.entity_id
_entity_poly.type
_entity_poly.pdbx_seq_one_letter_code
_entity_poly.pdbx_strand_id
1 'polypeptide(L)'
;MKYIPRKYREAQSDWFAKRGLPWHISVAIRRSEGSEHFESQTPVHVFQSCAQDSVTVVSIMLDCLTTLKKEIPELEMAYYKQDNAGCYHSGNSIISAKLAVDAMGVAVVRNDFSDPQGGKGFEGVMK
;
A
#
# COMPACT_ATOMS: atom_id res chain seq x y z
N MET A 1 -3.52 6.57 7.81
CA MET A 1 -3.28 7.03 9.20
C MET A 1 -2.80 8.50 9.15
N LYS A 2 -2.49 9.15 10.28
CA LYS A 2 -1.93 10.52 10.31
C LYS A 2 -0.46 10.51 10.78
N TYR A 3 0.40 11.26 10.10
CA TYR A 3 1.80 11.46 10.44
C TYR A 3 1.93 12.85 11.08
N ILE A 4 2.48 12.90 12.29
CA ILE A 4 2.68 14.16 13.01
C ILE A 4 4.18 14.42 13.03
N PRO A 5 4.70 15.44 12.32
CA PRO A 5 6.08 15.84 12.43
C PRO A 5 6.36 16.21 13.90
N ARG A 6 7.17 15.41 14.60
CA ARG A 6 7.49 15.68 16.00
C ARG A 6 8.55 16.78 16.06
N LYS A 7 8.30 17.86 16.80
CA LYS A 7 9.39 18.71 17.32
C LYS A 7 9.95 18.10 18.61
N TYR A 8 11.20 18.42 18.92
CA TYR A 8 11.94 17.85 20.07
C TYR A 8 11.29 18.16 21.44
N ARG A 9 10.41 19.17 21.53
CA ARG A 9 9.53 19.47 22.67
C ARG A 9 8.29 20.21 22.16
N GLU A 10 7.09 19.74 22.51
CA GLU A 10 5.81 20.39 22.18
C GLU A 10 4.90 20.34 23.41
N ALA A 11 4.20 21.43 23.73
CA ALA A 11 3.24 21.42 24.82
C ALA A 11 2.04 20.52 24.47
N GLN A 12 1.27 20.09 25.47
CA GLN A 12 0.09 19.25 25.23
C GLN A 12 -0.91 19.90 24.26
N SER A 13 -1.09 21.22 24.36
CA SER A 13 -1.86 22.05 23.45
C SER A 13 -1.33 22.04 22.01
N ASP A 14 -0.02 21.85 21.85
CA ASP A 14 0.63 21.95 20.56
C ASP A 14 0.54 20.64 19.76
N TRP A 15 0.28 19.50 20.40
CA TRP A 15 0.07 18.22 19.70
C TRP A 15 -1.37 17.73 19.72
N PHE A 16 -2.16 18.09 20.74
CA PHE A 16 -3.57 17.73 20.82
C PHE A 16 -4.34 18.37 19.66
N ALA A 17 -5.15 17.57 18.95
CA ALA A 17 -5.91 17.96 17.77
C ALA A 17 -5.09 18.46 16.55
N LYS A 18 -3.76 18.27 16.51
CA LYS A 18 -2.98 18.55 15.28
C LYS A 18 -3.51 17.72 14.11
N ARG A 19 -3.77 18.40 12.99
CA ARG A 19 -4.10 17.76 11.72
C ARG A 19 -2.82 17.18 11.13
N GLY A 20 -2.47 15.96 11.54
CA GLY A 20 -1.34 15.24 10.96
C GLY A 20 -1.53 14.99 9.46
N LEU A 21 -0.43 14.83 8.75
CA LEU A 21 -0.39 14.55 7.31
C LEU A 21 -1.00 13.16 7.04
N PRO A 22 -1.94 13.02 6.09
CA PRO A 22 -2.37 11.72 5.64
C PRO A 22 -1.18 10.91 5.14
N TRP A 23 -1.10 9.65 5.52
CA TRP A 23 -0.10 8.73 5.00
C TRP A 23 -0.68 7.34 4.77
N HIS A 24 -0.03 6.64 3.85
CA HIS A 24 -0.26 5.26 3.51
C HIS A 24 1.07 4.49 3.56
N ILE A 25 0.99 3.21 3.92
CA ILE A 25 2.13 2.30 3.96
C ILE A 25 1.75 1.03 3.23
N SER A 26 2.62 0.62 2.32
CA SER A 26 2.56 -0.66 1.65
C SER A 26 3.80 -1.46 2.05
N VAL A 27 3.66 -2.78 2.16
CA VAL A 27 4.78 -3.68 2.42
C VAL A 27 4.77 -4.71 1.30
N ALA A 28 5.81 -4.68 0.47
CA ALA A 28 6.06 -5.69 -0.54
C ALA A 28 7.02 -6.72 0.03
N ILE A 29 6.64 -7.99 0.03
CA ILE A 29 7.48 -9.10 0.48
C ILE A 29 7.72 -10.05 -0.68
N ARG A 30 8.95 -10.13 -1.16
CA ARG A 30 9.33 -11.02 -2.25
C ARG A 30 10.29 -12.10 -1.75
N ARG A 31 10.41 -13.15 -2.54
CA ARG A 31 11.47 -14.14 -2.41
C ARG A 31 12.15 -14.30 -3.75
N SER A 32 13.42 -13.95 -3.83
CA SER A 32 14.22 -14.14 -5.05
C SER A 32 14.38 -15.63 -5.35
N GLU A 33 14.39 -16.00 -6.63
CA GLU A 33 14.58 -17.39 -7.05
C GLU A 33 15.92 -17.92 -6.52
N GLY A 34 15.91 -19.11 -5.90
CA GLY A 34 17.10 -19.70 -5.29
C GLY A 34 17.51 -19.13 -3.93
N SER A 35 16.83 -18.10 -3.41
CA SER A 35 17.04 -17.59 -2.04
C SER A 35 16.17 -18.33 -1.03
N GLU A 36 16.67 -18.57 0.17
CA GLU A 36 15.87 -19.02 1.32
C GLU A 36 15.31 -17.86 2.15
N HIS A 37 15.76 -16.64 1.87
CA HIS A 37 15.38 -15.45 2.61
C HIS A 37 14.28 -14.66 1.89
N PHE A 38 13.35 -14.15 2.68
CA PHE A 38 12.39 -13.15 2.24
C PHE A 38 13.04 -11.76 2.30
N GLU A 39 12.77 -10.98 1.27
CA GLU A 39 13.12 -9.57 1.21
C GLU A 39 11.85 -8.75 1.33
N SER A 40 11.92 -7.66 2.10
CA SER A 40 10.79 -6.76 2.27
C SER A 40 11.16 -5.33 1.91
N GLN A 41 10.32 -4.67 1.13
CA GLN A 41 10.40 -3.26 0.82
C GLN A 41 9.14 -2.57 1.32
N THR A 42 9.29 -1.43 1.99
CA THR A 42 8.18 -0.73 2.63
C THR A 42 8.03 0.69 2.08
N PRO A 43 7.33 0.86 0.93
CA PRO A 43 6.97 2.19 0.45
C PRO A 43 6.06 2.91 1.45
N VAL A 44 6.41 4.17 1.74
CA VAL A 44 5.61 5.05 2.61
C VAL A 44 5.26 6.32 1.84
N HIS A 45 3.97 6.51 1.58
CA HIS A 45 3.44 7.71 0.94
C HIS A 45 2.95 8.68 2.00
N VAL A 46 3.54 9.88 2.05
CA VAL A 46 3.10 10.97 2.92
C VAL A 46 2.55 12.09 2.04
N PHE A 47 1.30 12.49 2.29
CA PHE A 47 0.59 13.46 1.47
C PHE A 47 0.43 14.78 2.22
N GLN A 48 0.58 15.89 1.50
CA GLN A 48 0.25 17.22 2.06
C GLN A 48 -1.28 17.37 2.26
N SER A 49 -2.07 16.87 1.30
CA SER A 49 -3.52 16.74 1.36
C SER A 49 -3.96 15.55 0.50
N CYS A 50 -4.97 14.80 0.92
CA CYS A 50 -5.46 13.62 0.21
C CYS A 50 -6.89 13.27 0.67
N ALA A 51 -7.77 12.91 -0.28
CA ALA A 51 -9.18 12.59 -0.03
C ALA A 51 -9.42 11.18 0.59
N GLN A 52 -8.37 10.34 0.69
CA GLN A 52 -8.42 8.96 1.23
C GLN A 52 -9.54 8.10 0.62
N ASP A 53 -9.77 8.28 -0.68
CA ASP A 53 -10.78 7.58 -1.47
C ASP A 53 -10.17 6.45 -2.31
N SER A 54 -11.01 5.77 -3.09
CA SER A 54 -10.56 4.66 -3.94
C SER A 54 -9.64 5.08 -5.07
N VAL A 55 -9.78 6.30 -5.58
CA VAL A 55 -8.88 6.86 -6.62
C VAL A 55 -7.46 7.03 -6.06
N THR A 56 -7.36 7.50 -4.82
CA THR A 56 -6.08 7.59 -4.12
C THR A 56 -5.46 6.21 -3.96
N VAL A 57 -6.25 5.21 -3.51
CA VAL A 57 -5.76 3.84 -3.32
C VAL A 57 -5.21 3.26 -4.62
N VAL A 58 -5.92 3.40 -5.74
CA VAL A 58 -5.44 2.93 -7.05
C VAL A 58 -4.14 3.62 -7.46
N SER A 59 -4.05 4.93 -7.24
CA SER A 59 -2.83 5.69 -7.55
C SER A 59 -1.63 5.20 -6.74
N ILE A 60 -1.83 4.89 -5.45
CA ILE A 60 -0.78 4.34 -4.59
C ILE A 60 -0.37 2.94 -5.06
N MET A 61 -1.33 2.07 -5.37
CA MET A 61 -1.04 0.74 -5.89
C MET A 61 -0.19 0.80 -7.17
N LEU A 62 -0.58 1.68 -8.10
CA LEU A 62 0.13 1.89 -9.35
C LEU A 62 1.56 2.38 -9.11
N ASP A 63 1.76 3.36 -8.24
CA ASP A 63 3.08 3.89 -7.91
C ASP A 63 3.98 2.85 -7.24
N CYS A 64 3.42 2.06 -6.31
CA CYS A 64 4.13 0.93 -5.70
C CYS A 64 4.62 -0.06 -6.74
N LEU A 65 3.76 -0.53 -7.64
CA LEU A 65 4.15 -1.52 -8.65
C LEU A 65 5.07 -0.95 -9.70
N THR A 66 4.88 0.32 -10.08
CA THR A 66 5.80 1.02 -10.98
C THR A 66 7.20 1.07 -10.38
N THR A 67 7.30 1.40 -9.09
CA THR A 67 8.57 1.47 -8.38
C THR A 67 9.20 0.08 -8.26
N LEU A 68 8.43 -0.92 -7.83
CA LEU A 68 8.90 -2.29 -7.71
C LEU A 68 9.34 -2.88 -9.06
N LYS A 69 8.60 -2.65 -10.14
CA LYS A 69 8.96 -3.13 -11.49
C LYS A 69 10.23 -2.48 -12.03
N LYS A 70 10.52 -1.22 -11.67
CA LYS A 70 11.78 -0.56 -12.02
C LYS A 70 12.97 -1.19 -11.29
N GLU A 71 12.78 -1.55 -10.03
CA GLU A 71 13.82 -2.16 -9.19
C GLU A 71 13.98 -3.67 -9.47
N ILE A 72 12.90 -4.32 -9.90
CA ILE A 72 12.76 -5.75 -10.13
C ILE A 72 12.16 -5.94 -11.53
N PRO A 73 12.94 -5.83 -12.61
CA PRO A 73 12.44 -5.94 -13.98
C PRO A 73 11.73 -7.27 -14.28
N GLU A 74 12.09 -8.34 -13.57
CA GLU A 74 11.50 -9.68 -13.62
C GLU A 74 10.15 -9.80 -12.89
N LEU A 75 9.66 -8.75 -12.24
CA LEU A 75 8.37 -8.79 -11.56
C LEU A 75 7.23 -8.99 -12.56
N GLU A 76 6.65 -10.18 -12.63
CA GLU A 76 5.55 -10.50 -13.55
C GLU A 76 4.19 -10.49 -12.88
N MET A 77 4.13 -10.74 -11.58
CA MET A 77 2.88 -10.98 -10.86
C MET A 77 2.90 -10.31 -9.49
N ALA A 78 1.73 -9.90 -9.02
CA ALA A 78 1.54 -9.34 -7.69
C ALA A 78 0.27 -9.90 -7.03
N TYR A 79 0.38 -10.12 -5.72
CA TYR A 79 -0.73 -10.49 -4.83
C TYR A 79 -0.93 -9.36 -3.84
N TYR A 80 -2.15 -8.84 -3.75
CA TYR A 80 -2.50 -7.80 -2.80
C TYR A 80 -3.27 -8.38 -1.62
N LYS A 81 -2.93 -7.88 -0.43
CA LYS A 81 -3.77 -7.95 0.77
C LYS A 81 -4.01 -6.54 1.28
N GLN A 82 -5.27 -6.13 1.34
CA GLN A 82 -5.67 -4.77 1.70
C GLN A 82 -6.55 -4.76 2.95
N ASP A 83 -6.69 -3.58 3.57
CA ASP A 83 -7.70 -3.42 4.61
C ASP A 83 -9.11 -3.40 4.02
N ASN A 84 -10.12 -3.67 4.84
CA ASN A 84 -11.51 -3.81 4.38
C ASN A 84 -12.30 -2.49 4.42
N ALA A 85 -11.64 -1.34 4.48
CA ALA A 85 -12.33 -0.08 4.35
C ALA A 85 -12.86 0.09 2.91
N GLY A 86 -13.98 0.79 2.77
CA GLY A 86 -14.63 0.99 1.47
C GLY A 86 -13.76 1.66 0.41
N CYS A 87 -12.69 2.37 0.80
CA CYS A 87 -11.73 2.94 -0.15
C CYS A 87 -10.84 1.88 -0.82
N TYR A 88 -10.61 0.72 -0.20
CA TYR A 88 -9.88 -0.39 -0.82
C TYR A 88 -10.83 -1.35 -1.53
N HIS A 89 -12.01 -1.57 -0.96
CA HIS A 89 -13.00 -2.52 -1.47
C HIS A 89 -14.12 -1.83 -2.29
N SER A 90 -13.76 -1.11 -3.35
CA SER A 90 -14.71 -0.51 -4.30
C SER A 90 -14.57 -1.12 -5.69
N GLY A 91 -15.64 -1.14 -6.49
CA GLY A 91 -15.56 -1.63 -7.88
C GLY A 91 -14.52 -0.87 -8.71
N ASN A 92 -14.36 0.43 -8.45
CA ASN A 92 -13.33 1.24 -9.09
C ASN A 92 -11.91 0.79 -8.70
N SER A 93 -11.65 0.49 -7.43
CA SER A 93 -10.33 0.04 -7.00
C SER A 93 -9.98 -1.35 -7.53
N ILE A 94 -10.95 -2.26 -7.62
CA ILE A 94 -10.73 -3.60 -8.17
C ILE A 94 -10.47 -3.55 -9.69
N ILE A 95 -11.31 -2.85 -10.45
CA ILE A 95 -11.21 -2.81 -11.92
C ILE A 95 -10.03 -1.96 -12.38
N SER A 96 -9.87 -0.75 -11.83
CA SER A 96 -8.84 0.19 -12.28
C SER A 96 -7.44 -0.30 -11.93
N ALA A 97 -7.26 -0.94 -10.76
CA ALA A 97 -5.98 -1.56 -10.43
C ALA A 97 -5.64 -2.72 -11.37
N LYS A 98 -6.63 -3.55 -11.74
CA LYS A 98 -6.37 -4.65 -12.67
C LYS A 98 -5.94 -4.14 -14.05
N LEU A 99 -6.70 -3.21 -14.61
CA LEU A 99 -6.45 -2.68 -15.96
C LEU A 99 -5.14 -1.89 -16.07
N ALA A 100 -4.87 -1.01 -15.10
CA ALA A 100 -3.68 -0.16 -15.15
C ALA A 100 -2.38 -0.96 -14.98
N VAL A 101 -2.41 -2.01 -14.17
CA VAL A 101 -1.21 -2.78 -13.85
C VAL A 101 -0.93 -3.83 -14.94
N ASP A 102 -1.96 -4.45 -15.52
CA ASP A 102 -1.77 -5.35 -16.67
C ASP A 102 -1.11 -4.59 -17.85
N ALA A 103 -1.45 -3.31 -18.05
CA ALA A 103 -0.80 -2.45 -19.04
C ALA A 103 0.70 -2.20 -18.77
N MET A 104 1.16 -2.40 -17.54
CA MET A 104 2.57 -2.28 -17.13
C MET A 104 3.33 -3.62 -17.16
N GLY A 105 2.67 -4.71 -17.58
CA GLY A 105 3.26 -6.03 -17.63
C GLY A 105 3.42 -6.70 -16.26
N VAL A 106 2.64 -6.29 -15.26
CA VAL A 106 2.54 -6.97 -13.96
C VAL A 106 1.11 -7.45 -13.77
N ALA A 107 0.88 -8.76 -13.72
CA ALA A 107 -0.45 -9.28 -13.50
C ALA A 107 -0.81 -9.21 -12.00
N VAL A 108 -1.84 -8.43 -11.65
CA VAL A 108 -2.48 -8.58 -10.33
C VAL A 108 -3.30 -9.86 -10.36
N VAL A 109 -2.84 -10.89 -9.64
CA VAL A 109 -3.42 -12.25 -9.66
C VAL A 109 -4.55 -12.36 -8.64
N ARG A 110 -4.40 -11.72 -7.48
CA ARG A 110 -5.36 -11.75 -6.39
C ARG A 110 -5.35 -10.44 -5.62
N ASN A 111 -6.53 -10.03 -5.14
CA ASN A 111 -6.69 -8.94 -4.19
C ASN A 111 -7.57 -9.41 -3.04
N ASP A 112 -6.94 -9.72 -1.91
CA ASP A 112 -7.58 -10.19 -0.69
C ASP A 112 -7.84 -9.02 0.27
N PHE A 113 -8.90 -9.13 1.07
CA PHE A 113 -9.26 -8.11 2.06
C PHE A 113 -9.29 -8.72 3.45
N SER A 114 -8.77 -8.00 4.44
CA SER A 114 -8.84 -8.43 5.84
C SER A 114 -10.29 -8.55 6.34
N ASP A 115 -10.51 -9.34 7.38
CA ASP A 115 -11.80 -9.32 8.08
C ASP A 115 -12.06 -7.93 8.69
N PRO A 116 -13.29 -7.37 8.63
CA PRO A 116 -13.65 -6.09 9.24
C PRO A 116 -13.21 -5.90 10.70
N GLN A 117 -13.05 -6.99 11.47
CA GLN A 117 -12.64 -6.95 12.89
C GLN A 117 -11.34 -7.72 13.18
N GLY A 118 -10.75 -8.39 12.19
CA GLY A 118 -9.55 -9.23 12.36
C GLY A 118 -8.23 -8.47 12.57
N GLY A 119 -8.28 -7.13 12.60
CA GLY A 119 -7.09 -6.29 12.68
C GLY A 119 -6.23 -6.34 11.41
N LYS A 120 -5.06 -5.71 11.45
CA LYS A 120 -4.10 -5.67 10.34
C LYS A 120 -3.13 -6.85 10.42
N GLY A 121 -3.64 -8.07 10.27
CA GLY A 121 -2.82 -9.29 10.23
C GLY A 121 -2.20 -9.54 8.85
N PHE A 122 -0.91 -9.87 8.81
CA PHE A 122 -0.22 -10.29 7.59
C PHE A 122 -0.56 -11.76 7.29
N GLU A 123 -1.03 -12.07 6.08
CA GLU A 123 -1.27 -13.44 5.62
C GLU A 123 -1.12 -13.43 4.09
N GLY A 124 0.02 -13.90 3.58
CA GLY A 124 0.30 -13.92 2.15
C GLY A 124 1.79 -14.00 1.84
N VAL A 125 2.24 -15.19 1.44
CA VAL A 125 3.57 -15.46 0.89
C VAL A 125 3.50 -15.25 -0.62
N MET A 126 4.31 -14.35 -1.18
CA MET A 126 4.51 -14.26 -2.63
C MET A 126 5.39 -15.44 -3.08
N LYS A 127 4.96 -16.16 -4.10
CA LYS A 127 5.81 -17.00 -4.95
C LYS A 127 6.10 -16.23 -6.22
#